data_AF-A0A7S2J9W2-F1
#
_entry.id   AF-A0A7S2J9W2-F1
#
_cell.length_a   1.000
_cell.length_b   1.000
_cell.length_c   1.000
_cell.angle_alpha   90.00
_cell.angle_beta   90.00
_cell.angle_gamma   90.00
#
_symmetry.space_group_name_H-M   'P 1'
#
loop_
_entity.id
_entity.type
_entity.pdbx_description
1 polymer ?
#
loop_
_entity_poly.entity_id
_entity_poly.type
_entity_poly.pdbx_seq_one_letter_code
_entity_poly.pdbx_strand_id
1 'polypeptide(L)'
;ALLCLSAFHDIMKLPNLQPIVQPEHAPYYGYEAGVRIHDHDCALSYVLECFPSLLPSYAGLPNSEKRRVLFTQGKMQFNHGWFVQAEAPPGGMLSKFKAVLE
;
A
#
# COMPACT_ATOMS: atom_id res chain seq x y z
N ALA A 1 13.99 -4.92 -3.73
CA ALA A 1 12.87 -4.57 -2.83
C ALA A 1 11.55 -4.38 -3.58
N LEU A 2 11.51 -3.61 -4.68
CA LEU A 2 10.31 -3.37 -5.49
C LEU A 2 9.53 -4.64 -5.88
N LEU A 3 10.22 -5.67 -6.39
CA LEU A 3 9.61 -6.97 -6.76
C LEU A 3 8.88 -7.67 -5.61
N CYS A 4 9.41 -7.57 -4.39
CA CYS A 4 8.81 -8.17 -3.20
C CYS A 4 7.53 -7.40 -2.82
N LEU A 5 7.60 -6.07 -2.82
CA LEU A 5 6.45 -5.21 -2.52
C LEU A 5 5.31 -5.36 -3.55
N SER A 6 5.63 -5.49 -4.84
CA SER A 6 4.62 -5.76 -5.87
C SER A 6 3.96 -7.13 -5.70
N ALA A 7 4.71 -8.15 -5.27
CA ALA A 7 4.13 -9.45 -4.94
C ALA A 7 3.21 -9.36 -3.72
N PHE A 8 3.60 -8.60 -2.69
CA PHE A 8 2.75 -8.38 -1.51
C PHE A 8 1.49 -7.57 -1.82
N HIS A 9 1.59 -6.56 -2.69
CA HIS A 9 0.42 -5.84 -3.23
C HIS A 9 -0.57 -6.81 -3.86
N ASP A 10 -0.11 -7.72 -4.73
CA ASP A 10 -1.00 -8.69 -5.39
C ASP A 10 -1.52 -9.77 -4.43
N ILE A 11 -0.74 -10.16 -3.42
CA ILE A 11 -1.21 -11.05 -2.34
C ILE A 11 -2.43 -10.46 -1.62
N MET A 12 -2.50 -9.13 -1.45
CA MET A 12 -3.66 -8.47 -0.84
C MET A 12 -4.95 -8.54 -1.67
N LYS A 13 -4.89 -9.06 -2.90
CA LYS A 13 -6.09 -9.39 -3.68
C LYS A 13 -6.75 -10.70 -3.24
N LEU A 14 -6.07 -11.52 -2.42
CA LEU A 14 -6.59 -12.78 -1.90
C LEU A 14 -7.39 -12.50 -0.61
N PRO A 15 -8.72 -12.71 -0.59
CA PRO A 15 -9.56 -12.33 0.55
C PRO A 15 -9.11 -12.93 1.88
N ASN A 16 -8.59 -14.16 1.86
CA ASN A 16 -8.13 -14.88 3.05
C ASN A 16 -6.86 -14.29 3.68
N LEU A 17 -6.10 -13.50 2.91
CA LEU A 17 -4.85 -12.88 3.35
C LEU A 17 -5.00 -11.37 3.62
N GLN A 18 -6.18 -10.81 3.35
CA GLN A 18 -6.50 -9.42 3.69
C GLN A 18 -6.57 -9.24 5.21
N PRO A 19 -6.00 -8.14 5.73
CA PRO A 19 -6.02 -7.87 7.15
C PRO A 19 -7.42 -7.50 7.64
N ILE A 20 -7.64 -7.76 8.92
CA ILE A 20 -8.78 -7.29 9.69
C ILE A 20 -8.29 -6.15 10.58
N VAL A 21 -9.02 -5.05 10.64
CA VAL A 21 -8.64 -3.90 11.48
C VAL A 21 -8.68 -4.32 12.95
N GLN A 22 -7.51 -4.27 13.59
CA GLN A 22 -7.39 -4.46 15.03
C GLN A 22 -7.98 -3.26 15.79
N PRO A 23 -8.54 -3.46 17.00
CA PRO A 23 -9.18 -2.40 17.79
C PRO A 23 -8.28 -1.18 18.03
N GLU A 24 -6.98 -1.38 18.17
CA GLU A 24 -6.00 -0.32 18.48
C GLU A 24 -5.72 0.60 17.29
N HIS A 25 -6.07 0.16 16.08
CA HIS A 25 -5.84 0.90 14.83
C HIS A 25 -7.15 1.43 14.23
N ALA A 26 -8.29 1.18 14.87
CA ALA A 26 -9.59 1.66 14.42
C ALA A 26 -9.82 3.14 14.81
N PRO A 27 -10.47 3.94 13.95
CA PRO A 27 -10.83 3.63 12.56
C PRO A 27 -9.62 3.74 11.63
N TYR A 28 -9.47 2.79 10.70
CA TYR A 28 -8.41 2.82 9.69
C TYR A 28 -8.99 3.11 8.32
N TYR A 29 -8.75 4.31 7.76
CA TYR A 29 -9.30 4.72 6.46
C TYR A 29 -10.83 4.50 6.32
N GLY A 30 -11.58 4.68 7.40
CA GLY A 30 -13.03 4.47 7.46
C GLY A 30 -13.48 3.03 7.72
N TYR A 31 -12.54 2.09 7.90
CA TYR A 31 -12.82 0.73 8.36
C TYR A 31 -12.84 0.66 9.89
N GLU A 32 -13.91 0.11 10.44
CA GLU A 32 -14.09 -0.13 11.87
C GLU A 32 -13.31 -1.36 12.36
N ALA A 33 -13.11 -1.45 13.68
CA ALA A 33 -12.51 -2.62 14.30
C ALA A 33 -13.27 -3.91 13.93
N GLY A 34 -12.53 -4.99 13.61
CA GLY A 34 -13.11 -6.26 13.20
C GLY A 34 -13.56 -6.32 11.74
N VAL A 35 -13.49 -5.21 10.98
CA VAL A 35 -13.82 -5.20 9.55
C VAL A 35 -12.60 -5.58 8.72
N ARG A 36 -12.82 -6.40 7.68
CA ARG A 36 -11.79 -6.76 6.70
C ARG A 36 -11.57 -5.61 5.71
N ILE A 37 -10.30 -5.29 5.46
CA ILE A 37 -9.94 -4.30 4.44
C ILE A 37 -9.96 -4.97 3.07
N HIS A 38 -10.99 -4.70 2.27
CA HIS A 38 -11.16 -5.31 0.95
C HIS A 38 -10.37 -4.61 -0.16
N ASP A 39 -10.11 -3.32 0.00
CA ASP A 39 -9.27 -2.53 -0.89
C ASP A 39 -7.79 -2.96 -0.71
N HIS A 40 -7.18 -3.51 -1.75
CA HIS A 40 -5.84 -4.11 -1.65
C HIS A 40 -4.74 -3.08 -1.38
N ASP A 41 -4.90 -1.83 -1.87
CA ASP A 41 -3.95 -0.75 -1.63
C ASP A 41 -3.99 -0.32 -0.16
N CYS A 42 -5.19 -0.20 0.40
CA CYS A 42 -5.42 0.07 1.81
C CYS A 42 -4.94 -1.08 2.70
N ALA A 43 -5.18 -2.33 2.29
CA ALA A 43 -4.73 -3.52 3.01
C ALA A 43 -3.20 -3.59 3.11
N LEU A 44 -2.48 -3.32 2.02
CA LEU A 44 -1.02 -3.27 2.05
C LEU A 44 -0.52 -2.10 2.92
N SER A 45 -1.15 -0.93 2.80
CA SER A 45 -0.83 0.24 3.63
C SER A 45 -0.94 -0.08 5.12
N TYR A 46 -2.01 -0.78 5.51
CA TYR A 46 -2.23 -1.20 6.89
C TYR A 46 -1.12 -2.10 7.41
N VAL A 47 -0.70 -3.09 6.61
CA VAL A 47 0.41 -3.98 6.98
C VAL A 47 1.72 -3.20 7.13
N LEU A 48 2.01 -2.27 6.20
CA LEU A 48 3.24 -1.49 6.25
C LEU A 48 3.29 -0.51 7.43
N GLU A 49 2.16 0.10 7.80
CA GLU A 49 2.08 1.07 8.90
C GLU A 49 2.03 0.39 10.27
N CYS A 50 1.15 -0.61 10.43
CA CYS A 50 0.86 -1.21 11.73
C CYS A 50 1.73 -2.45 12.03
N PHE A 51 2.19 -3.16 11.00
CA PHE A 51 2.91 -4.42 11.14
C PHE A 51 4.18 -4.48 10.27
N PRO A 52 5.07 -3.47 10.31
CA PRO A 52 6.25 -3.42 9.45
C PRO A 52 7.16 -4.64 9.64
N SER A 53 7.15 -5.25 10.82
CA SER A 53 7.93 -6.45 11.18
C SER A 53 7.57 -7.69 10.35
N LEU A 54 6.35 -7.76 9.78
CA LEU A 54 5.94 -8.85 8.89
C LEU A 54 6.71 -8.85 7.56
N LEU A 55 7.33 -7.71 7.22
CA LEU A 55 8.17 -7.53 6.06
C LEU A 55 9.57 -7.08 6.51
N PRO A 56 10.47 -8.01 6.91
CA PRO A 56 11.78 -7.65 7.46
C PRO A 56 12.61 -6.71 6.58
N SER A 57 12.52 -6.88 5.26
CA SER A 57 13.18 -6.00 4.28
C SER A 57 12.63 -4.57 4.26
N TYR A 58 11.37 -4.37 4.66
CA TYR A 58 10.75 -3.07 4.85
C TYR A 58 11.05 -2.52 6.26
N ALA A 59 10.95 -3.35 7.30
CA ALA A 59 11.25 -2.99 8.68
C ALA A 59 12.67 -2.43 8.85
N GLY A 60 13.65 -3.00 8.13
CA GLY A 60 15.04 -2.57 8.16
C GLY A 60 15.34 -1.25 7.45
N LEU A 61 14.38 -0.67 6.72
CA LEU A 61 14.61 0.57 5.99
C LEU A 61 14.64 1.80 6.94
N PRO A 62 15.42 2.83 6.62
CA PRO A 62 15.32 4.13 7.27
C PRO A 62 13.90 4.71 7.16
N ASN A 63 13.48 5.49 8.16
CA ASN A 63 12.14 6.09 8.18
C ASN A 63 11.83 7.02 6.98
N SER A 64 12.87 7.59 6.36
CA SER A 64 12.72 8.37 5.12
C SER A 64 12.33 7.48 3.93
N GLU A 65 12.91 6.29 3.83
CA GLU A 65 12.62 5.33 2.76
C GLU A 65 11.31 4.60 2.97
N LYS A 66 10.97 4.24 4.22
CA LYS A 66 9.65 3.69 4.58
C LYS A 66 8.52 4.58 4.12
N ARG A 67 8.64 5.90 4.33
CA ARG A 67 7.67 6.91 3.87
C ARG A 67 7.56 6.95 2.35
N ARG A 68 8.68 6.85 1.62
CA ARG A 68 8.68 6.82 0.15
C ARG A 68 7.97 5.57 -0.38
N VAL A 69 8.26 4.40 0.22
CA VAL A 69 7.60 3.14 -0.14
C VAL A 69 6.10 3.20 0.16
N LEU A 70 5.72 3.66 1.35
CA LEU A 70 4.31 3.79 1.72
C LEU A 70 3.57 4.75 0.78
N PHE A 71 4.20 5.88 0.42
CA PHE A 71 3.61 6.85 -0.51
C PHE A 71 3.36 6.24 -1.90
N THR A 72 4.36 5.54 -2.47
CA THR A 72 4.23 4.97 -3.81
C THR A 72 3.29 3.78 -3.87
N GLN A 73 3.24 2.94 -2.82
CA GLN A 73 2.40 1.74 -2.80
C GLN A 73 0.97 1.99 -2.31
N GLY A 74 0.77 2.92 -1.36
CA GLY A 74 -0.51 3.08 -0.66
C GLY A 74 -1.35 4.30 -1.07
N LYS A 75 -0.71 5.41 -1.48
CA LYS A 75 -1.42 6.69 -1.68
C LYS A 75 -1.58 7.08 -3.15
N MET A 76 -0.60 6.72 -3.98
CA MET A 76 -0.62 7.04 -5.42
C MET A 76 -1.54 6.14 -6.26
N GLN A 77 -2.09 5.05 -5.72
CA GLN A 77 -2.76 4.00 -6.52
C GLN A 77 -1.89 3.63 -7.74
N PHE A 78 -0.59 3.49 -7.49
CA PHE A 78 0.37 3.31 -8.56
C PHE A 78 0.27 1.87 -9.09
N ASN A 79 -0.39 1.70 -10.22
CA ASN A 79 -0.45 0.41 -10.90
C ASN A 79 0.90 0.11 -11.54
N HIS A 80 1.69 -0.73 -10.88
CA HIS A 80 3.00 -1.16 -11.38
C HIS A 80 2.89 -1.93 -12.71
N GLY A 81 1.78 -2.64 -12.93
CA GLY A 81 1.50 -3.33 -14.19
C GLY A 81 1.47 -2.37 -15.38
N TRP A 82 0.85 -1.20 -15.22
CA TRP A 82 0.85 -0.17 -16.26
C TRP A 82 2.24 0.36 -16.61
N PHE A 83 3.14 0.43 -15.62
CA PHE A 83 4.51 0.87 -15.84
C PHE A 83 5.38 -0.23 -16.49
N VAL A 84 5.23 -1.48 -16.04
CA VAL A 84 6.01 -2.62 -16.54
C VAL A 84 5.54 -3.08 -17.93
N GLN A 85 4.24 -2.96 -18.23
CA GLN A 85 3.65 -3.35 -19.51
C GLN A 85 3.64 -2.22 -20.55
N ALA A 86 3.99 -0.99 -20.16
CA ALA A 86 3.83 0.23 -20.98
C ALA A 86 2.40 0.43 -21.54
N GLU A 87 1.39 -0.19 -20.91
CA GLU A 87 0.01 -0.28 -21.42
C GLU A 87 -0.87 0.94 -21.13
N ALA A 88 -0.42 1.89 -20.29
CA ALA A 88 -1.15 3.15 -20.07
C ALA A 88 -0.20 4.33 -19.74
N PRO A 89 -0.38 5.52 -20.36
CA PRO A 89 0.40 6.70 -20.02
C PRO A 89 0.07 7.20 -18.60
N PRO A 90 0.95 7.98 -17.98
CA PRO A 90 0.97 8.30 -16.54
C PRO A 90 -0.19 9.19 -16.02
N GLY A 91 -1.33 9.26 -16.70
CA GLY A 91 -2.45 10.16 -16.38
C GLY A 91 -3.01 10.00 -14.96
N GLY A 92 -3.19 8.76 -14.49
CA GLY A 92 -3.64 8.48 -13.12
C GLY A 92 -2.59 8.79 -12.05
N MET A 93 -1.30 8.65 -12.39
CA MET A 93 -0.18 9.00 -11.49
C MET A 93 -0.02 10.53 -11.38
N LEU A 94 -0.06 11.24 -12.52
CA LEU A 94 0.17 12.69 -12.58
C LEU A 94 -0.94 13.50 -11.92
N SER A 95 -2.19 13.02 -11.95
CA SER A 95 -3.32 13.72 -11.33
C SER A 95 -3.19 13.79 -9.81
N LYS A 96 -2.76 12.70 -9.16
CA LYS A 96 -2.48 12.67 -7.72
C LYS A 96 -1.16 13.34 -7.37
N PHE A 97 -0.15 13.23 -8.23
CA PHE A 97 1.14 13.89 -7.99
C PHE A 97 0.99 15.42 -7.95
N LYS A 98 0.16 15.99 -8.83
CA LYS A 98 -0.16 17.43 -8.82
C LYS A 98 -0.84 17.86 -7.52
N ALA A 99 -1.81 17.09 -7.03
CA ALA A 99 -2.53 17.38 -5.79
C ALA A 99 -1.66 17.31 -4.52
N VAL A 100 -0.45 16.75 -4.60
CA VAL A 100 0.52 16.65 -3.49
C VAL A 100 1.59 17.75 -3.57
N LEU A 101 1.71 18.45 -4.70
CA LEU A 101 2.64 19.57 -4.90
C LEU A 101 2.03 20.95 -4.58
N GLU A 102 0.69 21.03 -4.52
CA GLU A 102 -0.09 22.19 -4.04
C GLU A 102 -0.36 22.08 -2.54
#